data_AF-A0A2V7KE04-F1
#
_entry.id   AF-A0A2V7KE04-F1
#
_cell.length_a   1.000
_cell.length_b   1.000
_cell.length_c   1.000
_cell.angle_alpha   90.00
_cell.angle_beta   90.00
_cell.angle_gamma   90.00
#
_symmetry.space_group_name_H-M   'P 1'
#
loop_
_entity.id
_entity.type
_entity.pdbx_description
1 polymer ?
#
loop_
_entity_poly.entity_id
_entity_poly.type
_entity_poly.pdbx_seq_one_letter_code
_entity_poly.pdbx_strand_id
1 'polypeptide(L)'
;MEAEDVGSERGGQVMAVGRLGGWAVGLAILLTAEPTNRLTAQDTTAGKHVYQKWCAGCHGDNGAGDGPAAKHMIPPPRDFTGAIYQIRSTPSGQLPTDADLLRSIDEGLFGTAMPGWKSRLSDRQRRDVLAYIKTFSSFFTDTTQRPQPIAFGSAPGGGGAEALKVGRQLYDSIGCRKCHGDQGRGDGPSAPTLKDDAGHPIFATNLHENWRFNGGGTVEDIYHRLRTGLDGTPMPSFSDLLENKFLTDEQLWRVAQYVRSLSPKETPVVRDVLHAPLAKRLPHSPDDSAWTAVDVYWFPLVGQIVHKQRWFAPAVTGVWVKAVHTADSIALRVVWDDRSESPDTAWLGHIGRVLASLDTDDSTREQPAPWPDQLAVQFPVTIPSGMERPYFLMGSASAPVYQWRWSSSSRSAAVAGLARGIDRFDPLPGGAPGAQAVYDHGQWRVVFTRALASADTASQFPFRSGRAIPVAFFASDGSNGEHGTRMAISTWYFLALDEPVPARVFISPVLAMVLTLGLGMLVVWRAQQKTSYRKGRQ
;
A
#
# COMPACT_ATOMS: atom_id res chain seq x y z
N MET A 1 -2.92 -49.50 -26.64
CA MET A 1 -3.75 -49.03 -25.52
C MET A 1 -4.29 -47.65 -25.87
N GLU A 2 -4.78 -47.45 -27.11
CA GLU A 2 -6.11 -47.88 -27.66
C GLU A 2 -7.21 -47.03 -27.01
N ALA A 3 -7.88 -46.07 -27.64
CA ALA A 3 -8.17 -45.77 -29.06
C ALA A 3 -8.77 -46.97 -29.81
N GLU A 4 -10.09 -47.02 -29.88
CA GLU A 4 -10.83 -47.80 -30.87
C GLU A 4 -11.68 -46.86 -31.73
N ASP A 5 -11.26 -46.77 -32.99
CA ASP A 5 -12.01 -46.32 -34.16
C ASP A 5 -12.15 -47.56 -35.07
N VAL A 6 -13.38 -47.89 -35.47
CA VAL A 6 -13.73 -48.91 -36.47
C VAL A 6 -15.13 -48.53 -36.97
N GLY A 7 -15.49 -48.42 -38.26
CA GLY A 7 -14.86 -48.61 -39.56
C GLY A 7 -15.89 -48.11 -40.61
N SER A 8 -15.48 -47.63 -41.79
CA SER A 8 -15.40 -48.40 -43.05
C SER A 8 -16.79 -48.87 -43.57
N GLU A 9 -17.27 -48.68 -44.81
CA GLU A 9 -16.68 -48.36 -46.12
C GLU A 9 -17.81 -48.29 -47.19
N ARG A 10 -17.45 -47.81 -48.40
CA ARG A 10 -18.08 -48.01 -49.75
C ARG A 10 -19.35 -47.21 -50.05
N GLY A 11 -19.36 -46.31 -51.05
CA GLY A 11 -19.22 -46.56 -52.51
C GLY A 11 -20.64 -46.51 -53.11
N GLY A 12 -21.01 -45.91 -54.24
CA GLY A 12 -20.41 -45.23 -55.38
C GLY A 12 -21.56 -45.06 -56.41
N GLN A 13 -21.41 -44.11 -57.34
CA GLN A 13 -22.08 -43.99 -58.64
C GLN A 13 -23.47 -43.32 -58.83
N VAL A 14 -23.42 -42.21 -59.58
CA VAL A 14 -24.06 -41.89 -60.89
C VAL A 14 -25.60 -41.80 -61.02
N MET A 15 -26.04 -40.54 -61.21
CA MET A 15 -27.00 -39.96 -62.19
C MET A 15 -28.09 -40.86 -62.84
N ALA A 16 -29.36 -40.42 -62.72
CA ALA A 16 -30.19 -39.85 -63.81
C ALA A 16 -31.70 -40.25 -63.78
N VAL A 17 -32.54 -39.20 -63.73
CA VAL A 17 -33.85 -39.00 -64.42
C VAL A 17 -35.08 -39.82 -63.99
N GLY A 18 -36.16 -39.10 -63.63
CA GLY A 18 -37.53 -39.61 -63.74
C GLY A 18 -38.56 -38.78 -62.95
N ARG A 19 -39.39 -38.00 -63.66
CA ARG A 19 -40.44 -37.11 -63.12
C ARG A 19 -41.63 -37.90 -62.55
N LEU A 20 -42.27 -37.36 -61.50
CA LEU A 20 -43.69 -36.89 -61.45
C LEU A 20 -44.31 -37.03 -60.05
N GLY A 21 -44.88 -35.93 -59.56
CA GLY A 21 -46.12 -35.94 -58.76
C GLY A 21 -45.98 -35.87 -57.24
N GLY A 22 -46.56 -34.84 -56.64
CA GLY A 22 -46.96 -34.87 -55.22
C GLY A 22 -46.65 -33.60 -54.45
N TRP A 23 -47.67 -32.80 -54.21
CA TRP A 23 -47.64 -31.56 -53.45
C TRP A 23 -47.43 -31.82 -51.95
N ALA A 24 -46.44 -31.16 -51.33
CA ALA A 24 -46.49 -30.72 -49.93
C ALA A 24 -45.34 -29.73 -49.67
N VAL A 25 -45.62 -28.43 -49.73
CA VAL A 25 -44.71 -27.39 -49.25
C VAL A 25 -44.78 -27.38 -47.72
N GLY A 26 -43.85 -28.08 -47.08
CA GLY A 26 -43.53 -27.91 -45.67
C GLY A 26 -42.45 -26.84 -45.52
N LEU A 27 -42.85 -25.61 -45.22
CA LEU A 27 -41.93 -24.52 -44.88
C LEU A 27 -41.34 -24.79 -43.49
N ALA A 28 -40.21 -25.50 -43.43
CA ALA A 28 -39.42 -25.63 -42.21
C ALA A 28 -38.69 -24.30 -41.94
N ILE A 29 -39.30 -23.43 -41.14
CA ILE A 29 -38.62 -22.26 -40.57
C ILE A 29 -37.59 -22.78 -39.57
N LEU A 30 -36.33 -22.85 -40.00
CA LEU A 30 -35.18 -22.95 -39.11
C LEU A 30 -35.07 -21.62 -38.35
N LEU A 31 -35.71 -21.57 -37.18
CA LEU A 31 -35.44 -20.56 -36.15
C LEU A 31 -34.01 -20.80 -35.65
N THR A 32 -33.04 -20.15 -36.27
CA THR A 32 -31.73 -19.90 -35.65
C THR A 32 -31.97 -18.95 -34.49
N ALA A 33 -32.19 -19.50 -33.30
CA ALA A 33 -32.12 -18.74 -32.07
C ALA A 33 -30.65 -18.31 -31.89
N GLU A 34 -30.31 -17.14 -32.42
CA GLU A 34 -29.12 -16.44 -31.98
C GLU A 34 -29.24 -16.27 -30.45
N PRO A 35 -28.20 -16.58 -29.66
CA PRO A 35 -28.22 -16.24 -28.26
C PRO A 35 -28.19 -14.72 -28.19
N THR A 36 -29.38 -14.11 -28.08
CA THR A 36 -29.49 -12.71 -27.70
C THR A 36 -28.85 -12.63 -26.33
N ASN A 37 -27.60 -12.19 -26.29
CA ASN A 37 -26.98 -11.69 -25.08
C ASN A 37 -27.75 -10.39 -24.77
N ARG A 38 -28.97 -10.54 -24.22
CA ARG A 38 -29.74 -9.41 -23.72
C ARG A 38 -28.87 -8.84 -22.62
N LEU A 39 -28.19 -7.73 -22.91
CA LEU A 39 -27.75 -6.79 -21.89
C LEU A 39 -28.99 -6.49 -21.07
N THR A 40 -29.16 -7.20 -19.95
CA THR A 40 -30.31 -7.02 -19.10
C THR A 40 -30.28 -5.58 -18.62
N ALA A 41 -31.32 -4.82 -18.94
CA ALA A 41 -31.46 -3.43 -18.50
C ALA A 41 -31.18 -3.33 -17.00
N GLN A 42 -30.41 -2.32 -16.60
CA GLN A 42 -30.10 -2.08 -15.20
C GLN A 42 -31.40 -1.87 -14.42
N ASP A 43 -31.50 -2.49 -13.25
CA ASP A 43 -32.69 -2.43 -12.40
C ASP A 43 -32.39 -1.56 -11.17
N THR A 44 -32.93 -0.34 -11.14
CA THR A 44 -32.75 0.59 -10.02
C THR A 44 -33.43 0.12 -8.73
N THR A 45 -34.47 -0.72 -8.80
CA THR A 45 -35.12 -1.30 -7.61
C THR A 45 -34.19 -2.33 -6.97
N ALA A 46 -33.64 -3.24 -7.77
CA ALA A 46 -32.62 -4.18 -7.30
C ALA A 46 -31.36 -3.44 -6.81
N GLY A 47 -30.95 -2.39 -7.53
CA GLY A 47 -29.83 -1.53 -7.17
C GLY A 47 -30.00 -0.84 -5.82
N LYS A 48 -31.22 -0.37 -5.50
CA LYS A 48 -31.55 0.22 -4.20
C LYS A 48 -31.32 -0.77 -3.05
N HIS A 49 -31.72 -2.02 -3.20
CA HIS A 49 -31.50 -3.05 -2.17
C HIS A 49 -30.01 -3.32 -1.94
N VAL A 50 -29.21 -3.32 -3.01
CA VAL A 50 -27.74 -3.45 -2.90
C VAL A 50 -27.16 -2.23 -2.19
N TYR A 51 -27.57 -1.02 -2.59
CA TYR A 51 -27.10 0.24 -2.01
C TYR A 51 -27.38 0.33 -0.51
N GLN A 52 -28.62 0.06 -0.08
CA GLN A 52 -29.01 0.12 1.33
C GLN A 52 -28.21 -0.86 2.19
N LYS A 53 -27.91 -2.05 1.65
CA LYS A 53 -27.18 -3.09 2.37
C LYS A 53 -25.68 -2.79 2.49
N TRP A 54 -25.07 -2.20 1.47
CA TRP A 54 -23.60 -2.15 1.34
C TRP A 54 -23.00 -0.75 1.27
N CYS A 55 -23.76 0.25 0.84
CA CYS A 55 -23.25 1.59 0.53
C CYS A 55 -23.77 2.67 1.49
N ALA A 56 -25.06 2.60 1.88
CA ALA A 56 -25.74 3.64 2.66
C ALA A 56 -25.12 3.91 4.03
N GLY A 57 -24.47 2.92 4.65
CA GLY A 57 -23.77 3.11 5.93
C GLY A 57 -22.66 4.18 5.87
N CYS A 58 -22.08 4.39 4.69
CA CYS A 58 -21.07 5.44 4.46
C CYS A 58 -21.68 6.61 3.66
N HIS A 59 -22.36 6.32 2.56
CA HIS A 59 -22.81 7.35 1.61
C HIS A 59 -24.19 7.98 1.95
N GLY A 60 -24.86 7.52 3.01
CA GLY A 60 -26.18 8.00 3.40
C GLY A 60 -27.32 7.43 2.55
N ASP A 61 -28.53 7.41 3.08
CA ASP A 61 -29.71 6.85 2.39
C ASP A 61 -30.12 7.65 1.15
N ASN A 62 -29.79 8.95 1.13
CA ASN A 62 -30.04 9.90 0.05
C ASN A 62 -28.81 10.13 -0.86
N GLY A 63 -27.70 9.42 -0.62
CA GLY A 63 -26.47 9.58 -1.39
C GLY A 63 -25.67 10.85 -1.09
N ALA A 64 -25.96 11.56 0.00
CA ALA A 64 -25.32 12.83 0.33
C ALA A 64 -23.95 12.72 1.02
N GLY A 65 -23.39 11.50 1.14
CA GLY A 65 -22.09 11.29 1.79
C GLY A 65 -22.13 11.45 3.32
N ASP A 66 -23.33 11.45 3.91
CA ASP A 66 -23.62 11.76 5.32
C ASP A 66 -24.09 10.53 6.13
N GLY A 67 -23.72 9.33 5.67
CA GLY A 67 -24.03 8.09 6.38
C GLY A 67 -23.45 8.06 7.80
N PRO A 68 -23.96 7.20 8.69
CA PRO A 68 -23.53 7.16 10.10
C PRO A 68 -22.02 6.96 10.28
N ALA A 69 -21.34 6.31 9.33
CA ALA A 69 -19.89 6.12 9.37
C ALA A 69 -19.08 7.33 8.83
N ALA A 70 -19.70 8.26 8.09
CA ALA A 70 -19.02 9.36 7.42
C ALA A 70 -18.23 10.26 8.38
N LYS A 71 -18.74 10.46 9.59
CA LYS A 71 -18.11 11.29 10.64
C LYS A 71 -16.84 10.69 11.25
N HIS A 72 -16.41 9.51 10.78
CA HIS A 72 -15.18 8.85 11.21
C HIS A 72 -14.23 8.60 10.03
N MET A 73 -14.43 9.30 8.91
CA MET A 73 -13.68 9.06 7.67
C MET A 73 -13.05 10.35 7.16
N ILE A 74 -11.77 10.27 6.79
CA ILE A 74 -11.07 11.33 6.08
C ILE A 74 -10.32 10.68 4.90
N PRO A 75 -10.60 11.08 3.65
CA PRO A 75 -11.65 12.03 3.25
C PRO A 75 -13.06 11.50 3.52
N PRO A 76 -14.08 12.38 3.59
CA PRO A 76 -15.47 11.95 3.76
C PRO A 76 -15.95 11.12 2.55
N PRO A 77 -16.97 10.27 2.72
CA PRO A 77 -17.61 9.57 1.61
C PRO A 77 -18.13 10.55 0.56
N ARG A 78 -18.11 10.12 -0.71
CA ARG A 78 -18.59 10.95 -1.82
C ARG A 78 -20.09 11.27 -1.66
N ASP A 79 -20.42 12.56 -1.74
CA ASP A 79 -21.76 13.06 -2.06
C ASP A 79 -22.03 12.87 -3.56
N PHE A 80 -23.04 12.06 -3.88
CA PHE A 80 -23.46 11.75 -5.25
C PHE A 80 -24.45 12.77 -5.82
N THR A 81 -25.08 13.60 -4.99
CA THR A 81 -26.18 14.49 -5.40
C THR A 81 -25.71 15.59 -6.35
N GLY A 82 -24.49 16.09 -6.17
CA GLY A 82 -23.85 17.05 -7.06
C GLY A 82 -23.26 16.45 -8.35
N ALA A 83 -23.22 15.12 -8.47
CA ALA A 83 -22.57 14.39 -9.58
C ALA A 83 -21.10 14.80 -9.86
N ILE A 84 -20.36 15.20 -8.83
CA ILE A 84 -18.95 15.58 -8.91
C ILE A 84 -18.07 14.37 -8.58
N TYR A 85 -17.36 13.83 -9.57
CA TYR A 85 -16.56 12.60 -9.41
C TYR A 85 -15.07 12.85 -9.68
N GLN A 86 -14.21 12.41 -8.76
CA GLN A 86 -12.76 12.55 -8.92
C GLN A 86 -12.20 11.67 -10.06
N ILE A 87 -12.63 10.41 -10.14
CA ILE A 87 -12.05 9.42 -11.06
C ILE A 87 -12.90 9.32 -12.32
N ARG A 88 -12.38 9.85 -13.43
CA ARG A 88 -13.06 9.93 -14.72
C ARG A 88 -12.13 9.68 -15.89
N SER A 89 -12.74 9.48 -17.05
CA SER A 89 -12.12 9.50 -18.37
C SER A 89 -12.56 10.69 -19.23
N THR A 90 -13.42 11.57 -18.71
CA THR A 90 -14.01 12.73 -19.38
C THR A 90 -13.30 14.04 -18.95
N PRO A 91 -13.46 15.15 -19.70
CA PRO A 91 -12.89 16.46 -19.32
C PRO A 91 -13.32 16.91 -17.92
N SER A 92 -12.50 17.76 -17.27
CA SER A 92 -12.85 18.36 -15.99
C SER A 92 -14.18 19.11 -16.08
N GLY A 93 -14.98 19.04 -15.03
CA GLY A 93 -16.35 19.53 -14.99
C GLY A 93 -17.40 18.63 -15.66
N GLN A 94 -17.01 17.60 -16.41
CA GLN A 94 -17.96 16.70 -17.09
C GLN A 94 -18.31 15.48 -16.24
N LEU A 95 -19.49 14.90 -16.48
CA LEU A 95 -19.93 13.68 -15.82
C LEU A 95 -19.01 12.48 -16.11
N PRO A 96 -18.89 11.51 -15.18
CA PRO A 96 -18.22 10.24 -15.44
C PRO A 96 -18.99 9.41 -16.47
N THR A 97 -18.28 8.50 -17.13
CA THR A 97 -18.94 7.41 -17.87
C THR A 97 -19.42 6.31 -16.90
N ASP A 98 -20.32 5.44 -17.36
CA ASP A 98 -20.70 4.25 -16.60
C ASP A 98 -19.49 3.33 -16.35
N ALA A 99 -18.53 3.29 -17.27
CA ALA A 99 -17.29 2.53 -17.08
C ALA A 99 -16.42 3.10 -15.95
N ASP A 100 -16.36 4.44 -15.80
CA ASP A 100 -15.63 5.09 -14.72
C ASP A 100 -16.25 4.80 -13.34
N LEU A 101 -17.59 4.90 -13.26
CA LEU A 101 -18.33 4.57 -12.04
C LEU A 101 -18.20 3.10 -11.69
N LEU A 102 -18.33 2.20 -12.68
CA LEU A 102 -18.22 0.76 -12.45
C LEU A 102 -16.80 0.37 -12.01
N ARG A 103 -15.75 0.95 -12.61
CA ARG A 103 -14.37 0.72 -12.16
C ARG A 103 -14.19 1.13 -10.69
N SER A 104 -14.73 2.28 -10.29
CA SER A 104 -14.66 2.75 -8.91
C SER A 104 -15.40 1.82 -7.93
N ILE A 105 -16.53 1.25 -8.33
CA ILE A 105 -17.27 0.25 -7.53
C ILE A 105 -16.49 -1.08 -7.47
N ASP A 106 -15.90 -1.50 -8.60
CA ASP A 106 -15.23 -2.78 -8.74
C ASP A 106 -13.95 -2.86 -7.92
N GLU A 107 -13.12 -1.84 -8.04
CA GLU A 107 -11.76 -1.77 -7.49
C GLU A 107 -11.72 -1.04 -6.15
N GLY A 108 -12.72 -0.22 -5.87
CA GLY A 108 -12.71 0.72 -4.75
C GLY A 108 -11.90 1.96 -5.08
N LEU A 109 -11.64 2.78 -4.06
CA LEU A 109 -10.75 3.93 -4.17
C LEU A 109 -9.62 3.76 -3.17
N PHE A 110 -8.47 3.32 -3.67
CA PHE A 110 -7.27 3.15 -2.86
C PHE A 110 -6.93 4.45 -2.10
N GLY A 111 -6.37 4.29 -0.89
CA GLY A 111 -6.10 5.44 -0.01
C GLY A 111 -7.32 6.03 0.68
N THR A 112 -8.53 5.49 0.47
CA THR A 112 -9.77 5.85 1.17
C THR A 112 -10.38 4.64 1.88
N ALA A 113 -11.49 4.86 2.60
CA ALA A 113 -12.27 3.78 3.20
C ALA A 113 -13.14 2.99 2.20
N MET A 114 -13.19 3.36 0.92
CA MET A 114 -14.05 2.72 -0.09
C MET A 114 -13.42 1.41 -0.63
N PRO A 115 -13.93 0.23 -0.23
CA PRO A 115 -13.36 -1.05 -0.69
C PRO A 115 -13.80 -1.38 -2.11
N GLY A 116 -13.10 -2.32 -2.74
CA GLY A 116 -13.54 -2.94 -3.99
C GLY A 116 -14.64 -3.98 -3.77
N TRP A 117 -15.70 -3.92 -4.59
CA TRP A 117 -16.88 -4.78 -4.43
C TRP A 117 -16.92 -5.98 -5.37
N LYS A 118 -15.96 -6.10 -6.29
CA LYS A 118 -15.90 -7.18 -7.30
C LYS A 118 -15.90 -8.59 -6.74
N SER A 119 -15.33 -8.81 -5.55
CA SER A 119 -15.28 -10.12 -4.90
C SER A 119 -16.52 -10.44 -4.06
N ARG A 120 -17.38 -9.45 -3.80
CA ARG A 120 -18.54 -9.57 -2.89
C ARG A 120 -19.88 -9.47 -3.60
N LEU A 121 -19.96 -8.69 -4.66
CA LEU A 121 -21.17 -8.46 -5.43
C LEU A 121 -21.04 -9.07 -6.83
N SER A 122 -22.14 -9.63 -7.33
CA SER A 122 -22.17 -10.10 -8.71
C SER A 122 -22.06 -8.94 -9.68
N ASP A 123 -21.64 -9.26 -10.91
CA ASP A 123 -21.55 -8.30 -12.00
C ASP A 123 -22.88 -7.58 -12.27
N ARG A 124 -24.00 -8.29 -12.15
CA ARG A 124 -25.35 -7.72 -12.25
C ARG A 124 -25.65 -6.76 -11.10
N GLN A 125 -25.38 -7.16 -9.85
CA GLN A 125 -25.60 -6.31 -8.67
C GLN A 125 -24.81 -5.00 -8.73
N ARG A 126 -23.56 -5.05 -9.23
CA ARG A 126 -22.71 -3.85 -9.40
C ARG A 126 -23.25 -2.90 -10.46
N ARG A 127 -23.76 -3.42 -11.58
CA ARG A 127 -24.44 -2.60 -12.60
C ARG A 127 -25.76 -2.01 -12.14
N ASP A 128 -26.54 -2.76 -11.35
CA ASP A 128 -27.81 -2.30 -10.80
C ASP A 128 -27.59 -1.20 -9.75
N VAL A 129 -26.62 -1.36 -8.83
CA VAL A 129 -26.30 -0.32 -7.84
C VAL A 129 -25.71 0.93 -8.49
N LEU A 130 -24.90 0.79 -9.56
CA LEU A 130 -24.44 1.93 -10.36
C LEU A 130 -25.63 2.73 -10.90
N ALA A 131 -26.61 2.05 -11.51
CA ALA A 131 -27.80 2.73 -12.02
C ALA A 131 -28.58 3.43 -10.90
N TYR A 132 -28.68 2.82 -9.72
CA TYR A 132 -29.30 3.46 -8.56
C TYR A 132 -28.51 4.69 -8.08
N ILE A 133 -27.18 4.65 -8.02
CA ILE A 133 -26.33 5.79 -7.64
C ILE A 133 -26.59 7.00 -8.56
N LYS A 134 -26.73 6.76 -9.87
CA LYS A 134 -27.04 7.83 -10.83
C LYS A 134 -28.39 8.51 -10.57
N THR A 135 -29.32 7.88 -9.85
CA THR A 135 -30.62 8.48 -9.50
C THR A 135 -30.54 9.57 -8.44
N PHE A 136 -29.43 9.67 -7.70
CA PHE A 136 -29.25 10.72 -6.69
C PHE A 136 -29.02 12.12 -7.28
N SER A 137 -28.72 12.23 -8.58
CA SER A 137 -28.46 13.51 -9.22
C SER A 137 -29.25 13.69 -10.51
N SER A 138 -29.91 14.83 -10.66
CA SER A 138 -30.64 15.20 -11.87
C SER A 138 -29.72 15.35 -13.09
N PHE A 139 -28.41 15.63 -12.89
CA PHE A 139 -27.45 15.76 -13.98
C PHE A 139 -27.34 14.50 -14.85
N PHE A 140 -27.59 13.31 -14.29
CA PHE A 140 -27.58 12.07 -15.07
C PHE A 140 -28.87 11.82 -15.88
N THR A 141 -29.91 12.64 -15.69
CA THR A 141 -31.18 12.51 -16.43
C THR A 141 -31.15 13.21 -17.79
N ASP A 142 -30.24 14.18 -17.96
CA ASP A 142 -30.03 14.84 -19.24
C ASP A 142 -29.26 13.93 -20.21
N THR A 143 -30.02 13.26 -21.08
CA THR A 143 -29.46 12.37 -22.12
C THR A 143 -28.89 13.11 -23.32
N THR A 144 -29.04 14.45 -23.38
CA THR A 144 -28.47 15.27 -24.45
C THR A 144 -26.97 15.50 -24.25
N GLN A 145 -26.51 15.51 -23.00
CA GLN A 145 -25.10 15.60 -22.62
C GLN A 145 -24.51 14.20 -22.43
N ARG A 146 -24.11 13.57 -23.54
CA ARG A 146 -23.39 12.29 -23.47
C ARG A 146 -21.92 12.56 -23.12
N PRO A 147 -21.42 12.08 -21.97
CA PRO A 147 -20.02 12.29 -21.60
C PRO A 147 -19.10 11.71 -22.69
N GLN A 148 -18.22 12.55 -23.24
CA GLN A 148 -17.25 12.13 -24.24
C GLN A 148 -15.91 11.85 -23.56
N PRO A 149 -15.41 10.60 -23.57
CA PRO A 149 -14.10 10.29 -23.05
C PRO A 149 -13.00 11.02 -23.82
N ILE A 150 -11.95 11.41 -23.11
CA ILE A 150 -10.72 11.91 -23.71
C ILE A 150 -9.97 10.73 -24.35
N ALA A 151 -9.46 10.91 -25.56
CA ALA A 151 -8.48 10.00 -26.14
C ALA A 151 -7.11 10.27 -25.52
N PHE A 152 -6.63 9.36 -24.67
CA PHE A 152 -5.39 9.54 -23.90
C PHE A 152 -4.10 9.19 -24.64
N GLY A 153 -4.19 8.46 -25.77
CA GLY A 153 -2.99 7.98 -26.47
C GLY A 153 -2.25 6.91 -25.67
N SER A 154 -0.94 6.82 -25.83
CA SER A 154 -0.10 5.84 -25.13
C SER A 154 1.19 6.49 -24.68
N ALA A 155 1.74 5.99 -23.56
CA ALA A 155 2.98 6.52 -23.01
C ALA A 155 4.11 6.45 -24.05
N PRO A 156 4.87 7.55 -24.24
CA PRO A 156 6.05 7.52 -25.08
C PRO A 156 7.08 6.58 -24.46
N GLY A 157 7.80 5.85 -25.32
CA GLY A 157 8.95 5.06 -24.89
C GLY A 157 10.04 5.91 -24.21
N GLY A 158 11.02 5.23 -23.62
CA GLY A 158 12.23 5.89 -23.11
C GLY A 158 12.07 6.60 -21.77
N GLY A 159 11.41 5.99 -20.78
CA GLY A 159 11.38 6.44 -19.38
C GLY A 159 12.73 6.37 -18.64
N GLY A 160 13.85 6.61 -19.33
CA GLY A 160 15.19 6.66 -18.77
C GLY A 160 15.48 7.97 -18.03
N ALA A 161 16.70 8.12 -17.53
CA ALA A 161 17.10 9.24 -16.66
C ALA A 161 16.79 10.63 -17.26
N GLU A 162 16.98 10.83 -18.57
CA GLU A 162 16.72 12.13 -19.21
C GLU A 162 15.21 12.44 -19.26
N ALA A 163 14.35 11.45 -19.52
CA ALA A 163 12.90 11.63 -19.49
C ALA A 163 12.41 12.01 -18.09
N LEU A 164 12.96 11.38 -17.04
CA LEU A 164 12.65 11.71 -15.65
C LEU A 164 13.12 13.11 -15.27
N LYS A 165 14.28 13.55 -15.79
CA LYS A 165 14.79 14.92 -15.59
C LYS A 165 13.85 15.96 -16.20
N VAL A 166 13.39 15.74 -17.44
CA VAL A 166 12.38 16.61 -18.08
C VAL A 166 11.09 16.62 -17.28
N GLY A 167 10.59 15.44 -16.89
CA GLY A 167 9.38 15.32 -16.07
C GLY A 167 9.49 16.07 -14.74
N ARG A 168 10.66 16.02 -14.08
CA ARG A 168 10.89 16.78 -12.85
C ARG A 168 10.90 18.29 -13.08
N GLN A 169 11.59 18.77 -14.11
CA GLN A 169 11.60 20.21 -14.42
C GLN A 169 10.18 20.73 -14.66
N LEU A 170 9.35 19.94 -15.33
CA LEU A 170 7.95 20.28 -15.59
C LEU A 170 7.10 20.22 -14.33
N TYR A 171 7.28 19.21 -13.48
CA TYR A 171 6.62 19.12 -12.17
C TYR A 171 6.83 20.40 -11.34
N ASP A 172 8.04 20.96 -11.38
CA ASP A 172 8.34 22.22 -10.71
C ASP A 172 7.71 23.42 -11.45
N SER A 173 7.86 23.50 -12.78
CA SER A 173 7.42 24.66 -13.56
C SER A 173 5.90 24.84 -13.59
N ILE A 174 5.14 23.74 -13.59
CA ILE A 174 3.66 23.78 -13.58
C ILE A 174 3.08 23.83 -12.17
N GLY A 175 3.94 23.89 -11.15
CA GLY A 175 3.54 24.20 -9.78
C GLY A 175 3.10 23.02 -8.93
N CYS A 176 3.34 21.76 -9.34
CA CYS A 176 2.97 20.58 -8.56
C CYS A 176 3.58 20.62 -7.15
N ARG A 177 4.82 21.09 -7.03
CA ARG A 177 5.54 21.23 -5.75
C ARG A 177 4.84 22.12 -4.73
N LYS A 178 3.96 23.05 -5.14
CA LYS A 178 3.25 23.94 -4.20
C LYS A 178 2.35 23.15 -3.24
N CYS A 179 1.74 22.07 -3.72
CA CYS A 179 0.87 21.21 -2.94
C CYS A 179 1.56 19.90 -2.53
N HIS A 180 2.29 19.28 -3.47
CA HIS A 180 2.88 17.97 -3.26
C HIS A 180 4.31 18.02 -2.68
N GLY A 181 4.94 19.19 -2.61
CA GLY A 181 6.32 19.35 -2.13
C GLY A 181 7.37 18.96 -3.17
N ASP A 182 8.62 19.27 -2.88
CA ASP A 182 9.73 19.15 -3.84
C ASP A 182 10.08 17.69 -4.17
N GLN A 183 9.78 16.79 -3.23
CA GLN A 183 9.97 15.35 -3.37
C GLN A 183 8.63 14.59 -3.48
N GLY A 184 7.50 15.29 -3.51
CA GLY A 184 6.19 14.65 -3.69
C GLY A 184 5.60 14.00 -2.43
N ARG A 185 6.04 14.35 -1.21
CA ARG A 185 5.51 13.75 0.03
C ARG A 185 4.26 14.45 0.56
N GLY A 186 3.80 15.49 -0.13
CA GLY A 186 2.63 16.26 0.27
C GLY A 186 2.93 17.31 1.34
N ASP A 187 4.20 17.70 1.44
CA ASP A 187 4.81 18.71 2.31
C ASP A 187 4.97 20.07 1.61
N GLY A 188 4.19 20.33 0.55
CA GLY A 188 4.24 21.59 -0.17
C GLY A 188 3.75 22.77 0.69
N PRO A 189 4.21 24.01 0.44
CA PRO A 189 3.85 25.18 1.24
C PRO A 189 2.34 25.49 1.27
N SER A 190 1.58 25.03 0.27
CA SER A 190 0.12 25.17 0.22
C SER A 190 -0.63 23.99 0.84
N ALA A 191 0.05 22.87 1.15
CA ALA A 191 -0.56 21.67 1.70
C ALA A 191 -1.45 21.91 2.95
N PRO A 192 -1.04 22.69 3.97
CA PRO A 192 -1.89 22.93 5.14
C PRO A 192 -3.14 23.77 4.83
N THR A 193 -3.19 24.44 3.68
CA THR A 193 -4.31 25.29 3.27
C THR A 193 -5.38 24.56 2.44
N LEU A 194 -5.08 23.34 1.99
CA LEU A 194 -5.94 22.61 1.06
C LEU A 194 -7.29 22.23 1.69
N LYS A 195 -8.33 22.38 0.87
CA LYS A 195 -9.71 21.98 1.15
C LYS A 195 -10.39 21.55 -0.15
N ASP A 196 -11.38 20.69 -0.05
CA ASP A 196 -12.27 20.35 -1.16
C ASP A 196 -13.27 21.49 -1.45
N ASP A 197 -14.09 21.35 -2.49
CA ASP A 197 -15.07 22.37 -2.87
C ASP A 197 -16.19 22.56 -1.82
N ALA A 198 -16.43 21.54 -0.99
CA ALA A 198 -17.35 21.61 0.15
C ALA A 198 -16.70 22.21 1.42
N GLY A 199 -15.40 22.55 1.36
CA GLY A 199 -14.64 23.13 2.45
C GLY A 199 -14.05 22.11 3.44
N HIS A 200 -14.20 20.81 3.20
CA HIS A 200 -13.57 19.78 4.01
C HIS A 200 -12.05 19.79 3.81
N PRO A 201 -11.25 19.53 4.86
CA PRO A 201 -9.81 19.40 4.72
C PRO A 201 -9.46 18.22 3.80
N ILE A 202 -8.47 18.43 2.93
CA ILE A 202 -7.93 17.38 2.05
C ILE A 202 -6.41 17.42 2.08
N PHE A 203 -5.79 16.25 2.14
CA PHE A 203 -4.35 16.09 2.10
C PHE A 203 -3.87 15.87 0.68
N ALA A 204 -2.77 16.52 0.29
CA ALA A 204 -2.08 16.18 -0.96
C ALA A 204 -1.56 14.73 -0.87
N THR A 205 -1.84 13.89 -1.85
CA THR A 205 -1.38 12.49 -1.80
C THR A 205 0.14 12.41 -1.72
N ASN A 206 0.66 11.50 -0.88
CA ASN A 206 2.08 11.16 -0.86
C ASN A 206 2.41 10.35 -2.12
N LEU A 207 3.17 10.95 -3.04
CA LEU A 207 3.48 10.41 -4.36
C LEU A 207 4.49 9.25 -4.33
N HIS A 208 5.01 8.90 -3.15
CA HIS A 208 5.84 7.70 -2.92
C HIS A 208 5.01 6.45 -2.63
N GLU A 209 3.69 6.60 -2.47
CA GLU A 209 2.74 5.52 -2.22
C GLU A 209 1.77 5.33 -3.39
N ASN A 210 2.28 5.14 -4.61
CA ASN A 210 1.42 4.99 -5.81
C ASN A 210 0.38 3.86 -5.69
N TRP A 211 0.63 2.83 -4.86
CA TRP A 211 -0.35 1.78 -4.55
C TRP A 211 -1.57 2.27 -3.76
N ARG A 212 -1.57 3.54 -3.31
CA ARG A 212 -2.69 4.20 -2.62
C ARG A 212 -3.33 5.31 -3.43
N PHE A 213 -2.96 5.48 -4.70
CA PHE A 213 -3.62 6.45 -5.57
C PHE A 213 -5.05 5.99 -5.89
N ASN A 214 -6.03 6.81 -5.52
CA ASN A 214 -7.46 6.54 -5.69
C ASN A 214 -7.86 6.19 -7.14
N GLY A 215 -7.16 6.72 -8.14
CA GLY A 215 -7.41 6.49 -9.56
C GLY A 215 -6.50 5.47 -10.23
N GLY A 216 -5.68 4.75 -9.47
CA GLY A 216 -4.65 3.85 -9.99
C GLY A 216 -3.24 4.46 -9.98
N GLY A 217 -2.24 3.60 -9.87
CA GLY A 217 -0.84 3.97 -9.65
C GLY A 217 0.10 3.73 -10.84
N THR A 218 -0.43 3.41 -12.02
CA THR A 218 0.37 3.24 -13.26
C THR A 218 0.70 4.60 -13.88
N VAL A 219 1.62 4.63 -14.86
CA VAL A 219 1.95 5.88 -15.57
C VAL A 219 0.71 6.40 -16.32
N GLU A 220 -0.05 5.48 -16.90
CA GLU A 220 -1.30 5.74 -17.62
C GLU A 220 -2.37 6.32 -16.69
N ASP A 221 -2.57 5.71 -15.51
CA ASP A 221 -3.53 6.22 -14.53
C ASP A 221 -3.18 7.63 -14.06
N ILE A 222 -1.90 7.87 -13.75
CA ILE A 222 -1.40 9.19 -13.33
C ILE A 222 -1.63 10.20 -14.45
N TYR A 223 -1.26 9.85 -15.68
CA TYR A 223 -1.47 10.71 -16.84
C TYR A 223 -2.96 11.01 -17.08
N HIS A 224 -3.85 10.02 -16.91
CA HIS A 224 -5.29 10.26 -16.97
C HIS A 224 -5.72 11.30 -15.94
N ARG A 225 -5.25 11.21 -14.69
CA ARG A 225 -5.58 12.21 -13.65
C ARG A 225 -5.04 13.60 -13.99
N LEU A 226 -3.86 13.70 -14.58
CA LEU A 226 -3.32 14.98 -15.06
C LEU A 226 -4.18 15.57 -16.20
N ARG A 227 -4.78 14.73 -17.06
CA ARG A 227 -5.65 15.17 -18.16
C ARG A 227 -7.08 15.49 -17.73
N THR A 228 -7.63 14.78 -16.75
CA THR A 228 -9.03 14.95 -16.32
C THR A 228 -9.18 15.88 -15.13
N GLY A 229 -8.11 16.09 -14.36
CA GLY A 229 -8.21 16.64 -13.01
C GLY A 229 -8.96 15.71 -12.06
N LEU A 230 -9.06 16.13 -10.79
CA LEU A 230 -9.85 15.48 -9.75
C LEU A 230 -10.94 16.44 -9.28
N ASP A 231 -12.09 16.43 -9.95
CA ASP A 231 -13.17 17.38 -9.64
C ASP A 231 -13.62 17.28 -8.16
N GLY A 232 -14.00 18.42 -7.60
CA GLY A 232 -14.26 18.56 -6.18
C GLY A 232 -13.01 18.79 -5.34
N THR A 233 -11.81 18.80 -5.93
CA THR A 233 -10.53 18.98 -5.21
C THR A 233 -9.69 20.09 -5.84
N PRO A 234 -8.67 20.60 -5.13
CA PRO A 234 -7.72 21.57 -5.68
C PRO A 234 -6.79 21.03 -6.78
N MET A 235 -6.86 19.75 -7.16
CA MET A 235 -6.00 19.15 -8.19
C MET A 235 -6.62 19.37 -9.58
N PRO A 236 -6.08 20.31 -10.39
CA PRO A 236 -6.72 20.73 -11.63
C PRO A 236 -6.47 19.73 -12.76
N SER A 237 -7.19 19.91 -13.85
CA SER A 237 -6.80 19.38 -15.16
C SER A 237 -5.68 20.24 -15.75
N PHE A 238 -4.71 19.59 -16.40
CA PHE A 238 -3.66 20.23 -17.19
C PHE A 238 -3.99 20.22 -18.69
N SER A 239 -5.19 19.81 -19.10
CA SER A 239 -5.60 19.80 -20.52
C SER A 239 -5.58 21.20 -21.12
N ASP A 240 -5.93 22.25 -20.38
CA ASP A 240 -5.87 23.64 -20.84
C ASP A 240 -4.44 24.06 -21.23
N LEU A 241 -3.41 23.55 -20.55
CA LEU A 241 -2.02 23.81 -20.91
C LEU A 241 -1.64 23.14 -22.23
N LEU A 242 -2.26 22.01 -22.56
CA LEU A 242 -2.06 21.32 -23.84
C LEU A 242 -2.77 22.06 -24.98
N GLU A 243 -4.03 22.44 -24.76
CA GLU A 243 -4.86 23.14 -25.75
C GLU A 243 -4.25 24.49 -26.15
N ASN A 244 -3.70 25.21 -25.16
CA ASN A 244 -3.01 26.48 -25.37
C ASN A 244 -1.53 26.33 -25.75
N LYS A 245 -1.05 25.09 -25.97
CA LYS A 245 0.33 24.76 -26.39
C LYS A 245 1.43 25.24 -25.44
N PHE A 246 1.11 25.46 -24.16
CA PHE A 246 2.10 25.67 -23.11
C PHE A 246 2.84 24.37 -22.75
N LEU A 247 2.16 23.24 -22.92
CA LEU A 247 2.72 21.89 -22.82
C LEU A 247 2.36 21.09 -24.07
N THR A 248 3.19 20.09 -24.37
CA THR A 248 2.88 19.02 -25.32
C THR A 248 2.40 17.77 -24.59
N ASP A 249 1.72 16.89 -25.30
CA ASP A 249 1.25 15.61 -24.76
C ASP A 249 2.39 14.77 -24.19
N GLU A 250 3.49 14.67 -24.94
CA GLU A 250 4.70 13.97 -24.52
C GLU A 250 5.30 14.55 -23.24
N GLN A 251 5.32 15.88 -23.10
CA GLN A 251 5.81 16.54 -21.88
C GLN A 251 4.96 16.17 -20.65
N LEU A 252 3.63 16.12 -20.79
CA LEU A 252 2.76 15.71 -19.69
C LEU A 252 2.94 14.23 -19.34
N TRP A 253 3.18 13.36 -20.33
CA TRP A 253 3.62 11.99 -20.08
C TRP A 253 4.94 11.92 -19.31
N ARG A 254 5.91 12.80 -19.58
CA ARG A 254 7.15 12.86 -18.80
C ARG A 254 6.89 13.21 -17.34
N VAL A 255 5.94 14.11 -17.06
CA VAL A 255 5.51 14.39 -15.67
C VAL A 255 4.92 13.14 -15.02
N ALA A 256 4.04 12.40 -15.70
CA ALA A 256 3.48 11.16 -15.18
C ALA A 256 4.56 10.09 -14.90
N GLN A 257 5.54 9.94 -15.80
CA GLN A 257 6.69 9.05 -15.61
C GLN A 257 7.53 9.47 -14.40
N TYR A 258 7.78 10.77 -14.22
CA TYR A 258 8.48 11.30 -13.05
C TYR A 258 7.71 11.02 -11.76
N VAL A 259 6.41 11.33 -11.69
CA VAL A 259 5.57 11.05 -10.52
C VAL A 259 5.58 9.55 -10.19
N ARG A 260 5.45 8.68 -11.20
CA ARG A 260 5.54 7.22 -10.99
C ARG A 260 6.90 6.79 -10.43
N SER A 261 7.98 7.46 -10.85
CA SER A 261 9.35 7.14 -10.42
C SER A 261 9.67 7.50 -8.96
N LEU A 262 8.85 8.35 -8.33
CA LEU A 262 8.99 8.67 -6.91
C LEU A 262 8.69 7.46 -6.02
N SER A 263 7.74 6.63 -6.43
CA SER A 263 7.40 5.39 -5.71
C SER A 263 8.37 4.24 -6.04
N PRO A 264 8.58 3.29 -5.12
CA PRO A 264 9.24 2.02 -5.40
C PRO A 264 8.74 1.34 -6.68
N LYS A 265 9.63 0.59 -7.34
CA LYS A 265 9.31 -0.13 -8.58
C LYS A 265 8.15 -1.12 -8.37
N GLU A 266 8.20 -1.85 -7.26
CA GLU A 266 7.20 -2.82 -6.85
C GLU A 266 6.52 -2.35 -5.56
N THR A 267 5.23 -2.65 -5.42
CA THR A 267 4.48 -2.39 -4.19
C THR A 267 5.16 -3.11 -3.02
N PRO A 268 5.36 -2.45 -1.88
CA PRO A 268 5.98 -3.10 -0.73
C PRO A 268 5.14 -4.29 -0.27
N VAL A 269 5.83 -5.41 -0.01
CA VAL A 269 5.23 -6.63 0.54
C VAL A 269 5.62 -6.74 2.01
N VAL A 270 4.63 -7.04 2.84
CA VAL A 270 4.85 -7.27 4.28
C VAL A 270 5.60 -8.58 4.45
N ARG A 271 6.73 -8.52 5.17
CA ARG A 271 7.54 -9.69 5.54
C ARG A 271 7.54 -9.82 7.05
N ASP A 272 7.17 -11.00 7.56
CA ASP A 272 7.01 -11.20 9.00
C ASP A 272 8.32 -11.12 9.80
N VAL A 273 9.46 -11.34 9.15
CA VAL A 273 10.78 -11.40 9.78
C VAL A 273 11.71 -10.34 9.18
N LEU A 274 12.13 -9.39 10.03
CA LEU A 274 13.21 -8.43 9.82
C LEU A 274 14.54 -9.09 10.16
N HIS A 275 15.38 -9.31 9.16
CA HIS A 275 16.73 -9.82 9.38
C HIS A 275 17.70 -8.68 9.69
N ALA A 276 18.50 -8.87 10.72
CA ALA A 276 19.63 -8.03 11.06
C ALA A 276 20.91 -8.83 10.78
N PRO A 277 21.66 -8.52 9.71
CA PRO A 277 22.92 -9.20 9.44
C PRO A 277 24.00 -8.79 10.45
N LEU A 278 24.96 -9.69 10.66
CA LEU A 278 26.17 -9.40 11.43
C LEU A 278 27.11 -8.48 10.62
N ALA A 279 27.44 -7.32 11.18
CA ALA A 279 28.36 -6.34 10.60
C ALA A 279 29.61 -6.15 11.46
N LYS A 280 30.67 -5.61 10.85
CA LYS A 280 31.93 -5.27 11.53
C LYS A 280 31.83 -4.03 12.40
N ARG A 281 30.99 -3.06 11.99
CA ARG A 281 30.79 -1.79 12.68
C ARG A 281 29.30 -1.45 12.67
N LEU A 282 28.86 -0.75 13.71
CA LEU A 282 27.49 -0.29 13.82
C LEU A 282 27.33 1.09 13.14
N PRO A 283 26.31 1.29 12.29
CA PRO A 283 25.95 2.62 11.82
C PRO A 283 25.28 3.43 12.93
N HIS A 284 25.75 4.66 13.14
CA HIS A 284 25.20 5.58 14.16
C HIS A 284 24.34 6.70 13.57
N SER A 285 24.60 7.10 12.32
CA SER A 285 23.80 8.12 11.62
C SER A 285 22.71 7.47 10.75
N PRO A 286 21.53 8.09 10.63
CA PRO A 286 20.51 7.67 9.67
C PRO A 286 20.98 7.62 8.21
N ASP A 287 22.01 8.38 7.86
CA ASP A 287 22.52 8.49 6.48
C ASP A 287 23.89 7.81 6.29
N ASP A 288 24.29 6.95 7.23
CA ASP A 288 25.50 6.15 7.06
C ASP A 288 25.39 5.21 5.84
N SER A 289 26.39 5.29 4.95
CA SER A 289 26.52 4.43 3.78
C SER A 289 26.45 2.91 4.08
N ALA A 290 26.75 2.50 5.32
CA ALA A 290 26.62 1.10 5.74
C ALA A 290 25.18 0.56 5.58
N TRP A 291 24.16 1.42 5.64
CA TRP A 291 22.77 1.02 5.42
C TRP A 291 22.48 0.55 3.99
N THR A 292 23.31 0.90 3.00
CA THR A 292 23.11 0.53 1.60
C THR A 292 23.14 -0.99 1.38
N ALA A 293 23.95 -1.71 2.16
CA ALA A 293 24.08 -3.16 2.08
C ALA A 293 23.05 -3.94 2.92
N VAL A 294 22.16 -3.23 3.62
CA VAL A 294 21.16 -3.83 4.52
C VAL A 294 19.78 -3.80 3.86
N ASP A 295 19.11 -4.95 3.88
CA ASP A 295 17.75 -5.12 3.36
C ASP A 295 16.75 -4.20 4.08
N VAL A 296 15.81 -3.66 3.31
CA VAL A 296 14.74 -2.79 3.82
C VAL A 296 13.42 -3.56 3.94
N TYR A 297 12.74 -3.41 5.06
CA TYR A 297 11.46 -4.06 5.35
C TYR A 297 10.38 -3.00 5.54
N TRP A 298 9.21 -3.20 4.96
CA TRP A 298 8.07 -2.31 5.13
C TRP A 298 7.03 -2.93 6.04
N PHE A 299 6.60 -2.18 7.04
CA PHE A 299 5.58 -2.59 7.99
C PHE A 299 4.42 -1.59 7.97
N PRO A 300 3.19 -2.00 7.60
CA PRO A 300 2.03 -1.13 7.61
C PRO A 300 1.68 -0.73 9.05
N LEU A 301 1.28 0.53 9.20
CA LEU A 301 0.67 1.05 10.41
C LEU A 301 -0.81 1.36 10.15
N VAL A 302 -1.64 1.14 11.16
CA VAL A 302 -3.08 1.47 11.13
C VAL A 302 -3.44 2.33 12.32
N GLY A 303 -4.46 3.15 12.17
CA GLY A 303 -4.93 4.00 13.26
C GLY A 303 -5.43 3.16 14.43
N GLN A 304 -5.07 3.57 15.65
CA GLN A 304 -5.57 2.93 16.86
C GLN A 304 -7.05 3.26 17.08
N ILE A 305 -7.91 2.24 16.96
CA ILE A 305 -9.37 2.37 17.11
C ILE A 305 -9.95 1.57 18.28
N VAL A 306 -9.12 0.86 19.05
CA VAL A 306 -9.59 0.02 20.16
C VAL A 306 -9.88 0.85 21.42
N HIS A 307 -8.96 1.75 21.80
CA HIS A 307 -9.07 2.60 22.97
C HIS A 307 -9.51 4.02 22.58
N LYS A 308 -10.35 4.64 23.41
CA LYS A 308 -10.61 6.08 23.31
C LYS A 308 -9.35 6.83 23.77
N GLN A 309 -8.94 7.93 23.15
CA GLN A 309 -9.56 8.57 21.98
C GLN A 309 -9.09 7.92 20.68
N ARG A 310 -10.03 7.48 19.84
CA ARG A 310 -9.72 6.74 18.61
C ARG A 310 -9.16 7.66 17.54
N TRP A 311 -8.33 7.09 16.67
CA TRP A 311 -7.78 7.80 15.51
C TRP A 311 -8.04 7.01 14.22
N PHE A 312 -8.96 7.53 13.39
CA PHE A 312 -9.37 6.88 12.14
C PHE A 312 -8.63 7.41 10.91
N ALA A 313 -7.84 8.48 11.06
CA ALA A 313 -7.14 9.16 9.97
C ALA A 313 -5.63 9.25 10.23
N PRO A 314 -4.92 8.12 10.43
CA PRO A 314 -3.47 8.13 10.65
C PRO A 314 -2.76 8.75 9.43
N ALA A 315 -1.88 9.73 9.66
CA ALA A 315 -1.02 10.28 8.62
C ALA A 315 0.13 9.32 8.31
N VAL A 316 0.67 8.65 9.34
CA VAL A 316 1.72 7.63 9.17
C VAL A 316 1.09 6.29 8.84
N THR A 317 1.44 5.77 7.67
CA THR A 317 0.76 4.61 7.04
C THR A 317 1.61 3.35 7.07
N GLY A 318 2.90 3.52 7.35
CA GLY A 318 3.87 2.44 7.44
C GLY A 318 5.24 2.97 7.83
N VAL A 319 6.11 2.06 8.24
CA VAL A 319 7.52 2.33 8.52
C VAL A 319 8.41 1.44 7.67
N TRP A 320 9.49 2.01 7.15
CA TRP A 320 10.57 1.31 6.49
C TRP A 320 11.70 1.07 7.48
N VAL A 321 12.06 -0.18 7.70
CA VAL A 321 12.96 -0.59 8.77
C VAL A 321 14.16 -1.35 8.20
N LYS A 322 15.34 -0.98 8.69
CA LYS A 322 16.59 -1.74 8.51
C LYS A 322 17.15 -2.07 9.87
N ALA A 323 17.70 -3.26 10.03
CA ALA A 323 18.39 -3.65 11.26
C ALA A 323 19.76 -4.21 10.93
N VAL A 324 20.72 -4.02 11.82
CA VAL A 324 22.06 -4.59 11.73
C VAL A 324 22.60 -4.78 13.13
N HIS A 325 23.44 -5.78 13.35
CA HIS A 325 24.06 -5.98 14.65
C HIS A 325 25.55 -6.30 14.53
N THR A 326 26.29 -6.06 15.60
CA THR A 326 27.63 -6.56 15.84
C THR A 326 27.54 -7.75 16.82
N ALA A 327 28.67 -8.21 17.36
CA ALA A 327 28.67 -9.22 18.42
C ALA A 327 28.04 -8.71 19.73
N ASP A 328 28.03 -7.39 19.94
CA ASP A 328 27.76 -6.74 21.22
C ASP A 328 26.73 -5.60 21.13
N SER A 329 26.26 -5.21 19.94
CA SER A 329 25.32 -4.11 19.75
C SER A 329 24.38 -4.32 18.57
N ILE A 330 23.24 -3.63 18.58
CA ILE A 330 22.25 -3.58 17.51
C ILE A 330 21.94 -2.13 17.13
N ALA A 331 21.71 -1.91 15.84
CA ALA A 331 21.15 -0.68 15.30
C ALA A 331 19.87 -0.98 14.53
N LEU A 332 18.88 -0.12 14.72
CA LEU A 332 17.60 -0.17 14.05
C LEU A 332 17.33 1.19 13.43
N ARG A 333 17.28 1.25 12.10
CA ARG A 333 16.90 2.44 11.33
C ARG A 333 15.44 2.33 10.97
N VAL A 334 14.66 3.32 11.37
CA VAL A 334 13.22 3.42 11.08
C VAL A 334 12.99 4.70 10.29
N VAL A 335 12.28 4.59 9.18
CA VAL A 335 11.95 5.71 8.28
C VAL A 335 10.46 5.74 8.03
N TRP A 336 9.86 6.92 8.12
CA TRP A 336 8.47 7.13 7.71
C TRP A 336 8.33 8.49 7.06
N ASP A 337 7.33 8.59 6.19
CA ASP A 337 6.98 9.86 5.56
C ASP A 337 6.09 10.65 6.50
N ASP A 338 6.41 11.93 6.64
CA ASP A 338 5.76 12.88 7.52
C ASP A 338 5.71 14.24 6.84
N ARG A 339 4.52 14.79 6.73
CA ARG A 339 4.22 15.96 5.90
C ARG A 339 4.79 17.25 6.48
N SER A 340 5.27 17.19 7.72
CA SER A 340 5.75 18.31 8.48
C SER A 340 6.92 17.91 9.38
N GLU A 341 7.64 18.90 9.87
CA GLU A 341 8.64 18.69 10.91
C GLU A 341 8.02 19.04 12.26
N SER A 342 7.19 18.15 12.82
CA SER A 342 6.42 18.51 14.01
C SER A 342 7.33 18.70 15.23
N PRO A 343 7.01 19.63 16.14
CA PRO A 343 5.80 20.47 16.15
C PRO A 343 5.83 21.59 15.10
N ASP A 344 4.78 21.69 14.28
CA ASP A 344 4.62 22.73 13.26
C ASP A 344 3.28 23.45 13.42
N THR A 345 3.32 24.77 13.61
CA THR A 345 2.11 25.58 13.81
C THR A 345 1.36 25.87 12.52
N ALA A 346 1.98 25.70 11.34
CA ALA A 346 1.35 25.94 10.04
C ALA A 346 0.15 25.00 9.81
N TRP A 347 0.16 23.82 10.41
CA TRP A 347 -0.89 22.81 10.28
C TRP A 347 -2.06 22.97 11.26
N LEU A 348 -1.94 23.83 12.29
CA LEU A 348 -2.98 23.98 13.33
C LEU A 348 -4.36 24.33 12.77
N GLY A 349 -4.42 25.20 11.75
CA GLY A 349 -5.67 25.54 11.09
C GLY A 349 -6.26 24.37 10.29
N HIS A 350 -5.39 23.55 9.67
CA HIS A 350 -5.80 22.36 8.93
C HIS A 350 -6.36 21.30 9.86
N ILE A 351 -5.60 20.95 10.89
CA ILE A 351 -6.00 19.91 11.85
C ILE A 351 -7.23 20.34 12.65
N GLY A 352 -7.40 21.65 12.91
CA GLY A 352 -8.65 22.17 13.49
C GLY A 352 -9.89 21.86 12.65
N ARG A 353 -9.79 21.94 11.32
CA ARG A 353 -10.90 21.55 10.42
C ARG A 353 -11.13 20.04 10.42
N VAL A 354 -10.05 19.26 10.43
CA VAL A 354 -10.11 17.78 10.54
C VAL A 354 -10.84 17.38 11.81
N LEU A 355 -10.41 17.89 12.97
CA LEU A 355 -11.03 17.59 14.27
C LEU A 355 -12.48 18.08 14.35
N ALA A 356 -12.83 19.18 13.67
CA ALA A 356 -14.22 19.66 13.60
C ALA A 356 -15.11 18.80 12.68
N SER A 357 -14.54 18.14 11.68
CA SER A 357 -15.28 17.26 10.75
C SER A 357 -15.53 15.85 11.31
N LEU A 358 -14.72 15.42 12.28
CA LEU A 358 -14.85 14.12 12.92
C LEU A 358 -15.79 14.19 14.13
N ASP A 359 -16.59 13.14 14.33
CA ASP A 359 -17.34 13.02 15.58
C ASP A 359 -16.38 12.77 16.75
N THR A 360 -16.78 13.23 17.93
CA THR A 360 -15.99 13.03 19.15
C THR A 360 -16.58 11.94 20.01
N ASP A 361 -15.71 11.03 20.45
CA ASP A 361 -16.05 9.91 21.32
C ASP A 361 -16.41 10.36 22.77
N ASP A 362 -17.46 11.15 22.98
CA ASP A 362 -17.97 11.68 24.27
C ASP A 362 -16.97 12.47 25.15
N SER A 363 -15.70 12.54 24.76
CA SER A 363 -14.68 13.36 25.40
C SER A 363 -14.78 14.80 24.87
N THR A 364 -14.42 15.78 25.71
CA THR A 364 -14.22 17.18 25.30
C THR A 364 -13.50 17.26 23.96
N ARG A 365 -14.04 18.08 23.01
CA ARG A 365 -13.40 18.27 21.70
C ARG A 365 -11.95 18.67 21.89
N GLU A 366 -11.07 17.85 21.35
CA GLU A 366 -9.64 18.11 21.37
C GLU A 366 -9.32 19.37 20.58
N GLN A 367 -8.44 20.19 21.12
CA GLN A 367 -8.00 21.42 20.47
C GLN A 367 -6.70 21.16 19.71
N PRO A 368 -6.56 21.72 18.50
CA PRO A 368 -5.27 21.75 17.80
C PRO A 368 -4.17 22.29 18.71
N ALA A 369 -3.07 21.55 18.83
CA ALA A 369 -1.89 21.97 19.55
C ALA A 369 -0.64 21.47 18.83
N PRO A 370 0.50 22.16 18.98
CA PRO A 370 1.74 21.82 18.31
C PRO A 370 2.41 20.62 19.01
N TRP A 371 1.92 19.42 18.74
CA TRP A 371 2.49 18.18 19.28
C TRP A 371 3.76 17.81 18.51
N PRO A 372 4.76 17.19 19.17
CA PRO A 372 5.92 16.65 18.48
C PRO A 372 5.61 15.30 17.84
N ASP A 373 6.39 14.94 16.83
CA ASP A 373 6.38 13.58 16.31
C ASP A 373 6.94 12.61 17.33
N GLN A 374 6.42 11.39 17.29
CA GLN A 374 6.84 10.33 18.19
C GLN A 374 7.00 9.02 17.44
N LEU A 375 8.01 8.26 17.84
CA LEU A 375 8.24 6.90 17.36
C LEU A 375 8.48 5.99 18.56
N ALA A 376 7.81 4.85 18.60
CA ALA A 376 8.12 3.80 19.55
C ALA A 376 8.39 2.45 18.88
N VAL A 377 9.37 1.74 19.42
CA VAL A 377 9.70 0.36 19.05
C VAL A 377 9.49 -0.51 20.26
N GLN A 378 8.65 -1.53 20.12
CA GLN A 378 8.18 -2.35 21.22
C GLN A 378 8.69 -3.79 21.11
N PHE A 379 9.07 -4.34 22.25
CA PHE A 379 9.50 -5.72 22.45
C PHE A 379 8.75 -6.30 23.66
N PRO A 380 8.56 -7.61 23.75
CA PRO A 380 8.09 -8.22 24.99
C PRO A 380 9.16 -8.09 26.08
N VAL A 381 8.81 -8.14 27.37
CA VAL A 381 9.82 -8.10 28.45
C VAL A 381 10.66 -9.38 28.49
N THR A 382 10.09 -10.50 28.05
CA THR A 382 10.80 -11.77 27.87
C THR A 382 10.44 -12.35 26.51
N ILE A 383 11.38 -13.01 25.84
CA ILE A 383 11.11 -13.68 24.55
C ILE A 383 10.21 -14.90 24.83
N PRO A 384 8.95 -14.92 24.34
CA PRO A 384 8.04 -16.04 24.59
C PRO A 384 8.59 -17.34 24.00
N SER A 385 8.39 -18.46 24.70
CA SER A 385 8.73 -19.79 24.19
C SER A 385 7.60 -20.40 23.32
N GLY A 386 6.41 -19.82 23.34
CA GLY A 386 5.23 -20.26 22.60
C GLY A 386 4.65 -19.18 21.69
N MET A 387 3.45 -19.43 21.16
CA MET A 387 2.76 -18.51 20.24
C MET A 387 2.11 -17.30 20.93
N GLU A 388 1.91 -17.38 22.24
CA GLU A 388 1.28 -16.32 23.03
C GLU A 388 2.23 -15.13 23.18
N ARG A 389 1.74 -13.96 22.77
CA ARG A 389 2.45 -12.69 22.80
C ARG A 389 1.70 -11.74 23.74
N PRO A 390 2.40 -10.82 24.44
CA PRO A 390 1.74 -9.76 25.17
C PRO A 390 0.78 -8.99 24.26
N TYR A 391 -0.25 -8.39 24.85
CA TYR A 391 -1.19 -7.58 24.10
C TYR A 391 -0.43 -6.53 23.26
N PHE A 392 -0.69 -6.50 21.95
CA PHE A 392 0.13 -5.73 21.01
C PHE A 392 0.08 -4.23 21.29
N LEU A 393 -1.04 -3.74 21.81
CA LEU A 393 -1.22 -2.35 22.19
C LEU A 393 -0.61 -2.07 23.57
N MET A 394 0.72 -2.05 23.62
CA MET A 394 1.48 -1.64 24.81
C MET A 394 1.30 -2.55 26.05
N GLY A 395 0.94 -3.82 25.85
CA GLY A 395 0.79 -4.79 26.94
C GLY A 395 -0.40 -4.49 27.85
N SER A 396 -0.30 -4.94 29.10
CA SER A 396 -1.29 -4.67 30.15
C SER A 396 -0.58 -4.32 31.47
N ALA A 397 -1.36 -3.95 32.50
CA ALA A 397 -0.82 -3.67 33.83
C ALA A 397 -0.01 -4.85 34.40
N SER A 398 -0.50 -6.08 34.22
CA SER A 398 0.12 -7.32 34.70
C SER A 398 1.14 -7.93 33.72
N ALA A 399 1.01 -7.64 32.42
CA ALA A 399 1.90 -8.12 31.37
C ALA A 399 2.48 -6.95 30.58
N PRO A 400 3.46 -6.22 31.14
CA PRO A 400 4.08 -5.09 30.48
C PRO A 400 4.86 -5.50 29.22
N VAL A 401 5.14 -4.51 28.38
CA VAL A 401 6.07 -4.61 27.26
C VAL A 401 7.21 -3.62 27.44
N TYR A 402 8.36 -3.92 26.86
CA TYR A 402 9.52 -3.05 26.86
C TYR A 402 9.50 -2.18 25.61
N GLN A 403 9.69 -0.87 25.75
CA GLN A 403 9.66 0.07 24.62
C GLN A 403 10.87 0.99 24.59
N TRP A 404 11.31 1.29 23.38
CA TRP A 404 12.12 2.46 23.06
C TRP A 404 11.19 3.55 22.55
N ARG A 405 11.29 4.77 23.09
CA ARG A 405 10.50 5.92 22.64
C ARG A 405 11.43 7.06 22.24
N TRP A 406 11.17 7.63 21.08
CA TRP A 406 11.83 8.81 20.54
C TRP A 406 10.77 9.89 20.30
N SER A 407 11.18 11.15 20.39
CA SER A 407 10.35 12.30 20.05
C SER A 407 11.15 13.36 19.32
N SER A 408 10.54 14.04 18.35
CA SER A 408 11.17 15.13 17.60
C SER A 408 11.59 16.31 18.48
N SER A 409 11.00 16.47 19.68
CA SER A 409 11.46 17.44 20.70
C SER A 409 12.85 17.14 21.25
N SER A 410 13.34 15.90 21.12
CA SER A 410 14.67 15.50 21.56
C SER A 410 15.31 14.55 20.54
N ARG A 411 15.69 15.09 19.38
CA ARG A 411 16.11 14.31 18.20
C ARG A 411 17.28 13.35 18.44
N SER A 412 18.18 13.69 19.35
CA SER A 412 19.40 12.92 19.67
C SER A 412 19.26 12.05 20.92
N ALA A 413 18.06 11.90 21.46
CA ALA A 413 17.82 11.11 22.65
C ALA A 413 16.58 10.20 22.47
N ALA A 414 16.64 9.05 23.12
CA ALA A 414 15.49 8.17 23.27
C ALA A 414 15.44 7.66 24.70
N VAL A 415 14.26 7.25 25.13
CA VAL A 415 14.04 6.67 26.45
C VAL A 415 13.66 5.21 26.32
N ALA A 416 14.14 4.40 27.25
CA ALA A 416 13.69 3.03 27.42
C ALA A 416 12.74 2.96 28.62
N GLY A 417 11.70 2.14 28.53
CA GLY A 417 10.74 1.99 29.61
C GLY A 417 9.85 0.76 29.49
N LEU A 418 9.04 0.54 30.51
CA LEU A 418 7.98 -0.46 30.51
C LEU A 418 6.64 0.22 30.22
N ALA A 419 5.97 -0.20 29.15
CA ALA A 419 4.59 0.18 28.92
C ALA A 419 3.65 -0.86 29.56
N ARG A 420 2.64 -0.38 30.28
CA ARG A 420 1.70 -1.16 31.10
C ARG A 420 0.27 -0.90 30.63
N GLY A 421 0.03 -1.13 29.35
CA GLY A 421 -1.10 -0.58 28.61
C GLY A 421 -0.76 0.78 27.99
N ILE A 422 -1.66 1.27 27.12
CA ILE A 422 -1.43 2.44 26.28
C ILE A 422 -1.23 3.74 27.07
N ASP A 423 -1.87 3.85 28.24
CA ASP A 423 -1.90 5.10 29.03
C ASP A 423 -0.73 5.24 30.00
N ARG A 424 0.07 4.18 30.21
CA ARG A 424 1.12 4.17 31.23
C ARG A 424 2.45 3.69 30.68
N PHE A 425 3.44 4.56 30.80
CA PHE A 425 4.84 4.28 30.51
C PHE A 425 5.70 4.63 31.72
N ASP A 426 6.45 3.66 32.21
CA ASP A 426 7.40 3.80 33.31
C ASP A 426 8.82 3.86 32.72
N PRO A 427 9.47 5.05 32.62
CA PRO A 427 10.85 5.15 32.15
C PRO A 427 11.80 4.41 33.08
N LEU A 428 12.85 3.81 32.51
CA LEU A 428 13.84 3.06 33.27
C LEU A 428 15.15 3.86 33.40
N PRO A 429 15.79 3.84 34.59
CA PRO A 429 17.08 4.48 34.77
C PRO A 429 18.20 3.67 34.10
N GLY A 430 18.97 4.32 33.22
CA GLY A 430 20.10 3.72 32.52
C GLY A 430 19.72 2.78 31.37
N GLY A 431 20.66 2.50 30.46
CA GLY A 431 20.45 1.56 29.35
C GLY A 431 19.44 2.02 28.29
N ALA A 432 19.17 3.34 28.22
CA ALA A 432 18.43 3.95 27.13
C ALA A 432 19.15 3.71 25.80
N PRO A 433 18.42 3.43 24.70
CA PRO A 433 19.04 3.35 23.39
C PRO A 433 19.61 4.72 23.00
N GLY A 434 20.79 4.74 22.38
CA GLY A 434 21.24 5.92 21.66
C GLY A 434 20.29 6.20 20.49
N ALA A 435 20.04 7.47 20.19
CA ALA A 435 19.19 7.87 19.08
C ALA A 435 19.82 9.00 18.27
N GLN A 436 19.64 8.94 16.95
CA GLN A 436 19.96 10.02 16.01
C GLN A 436 18.82 10.12 15.01
N ALA A 437 18.39 11.34 14.70
CA ALA A 437 17.27 11.56 13.81
C ALA A 437 17.53 12.71 12.83
N VAL A 438 17.11 12.53 11.58
CA VAL A 438 17.14 13.54 10.53
C VAL A 438 15.74 13.65 9.94
N TYR A 439 15.24 14.88 9.82
CA TYR A 439 14.09 15.21 9.00
C TYR A 439 14.57 15.89 7.72
N ASP A 440 14.02 15.50 6.57
CA ASP A 440 14.38 16.07 5.28
C ASP A 440 13.25 15.82 4.27
N HIS A 441 12.75 16.89 3.65
CA HIS A 441 11.73 16.86 2.59
C HIS A 441 10.60 15.85 2.83
N GLY A 442 9.90 15.99 3.96
CA GLY A 442 8.71 15.19 4.23
C GLY A 442 9.00 13.80 4.81
N GLN A 443 10.20 13.55 5.34
CA GLN A 443 10.58 12.22 5.82
C GLN A 443 11.45 12.27 7.06
N TRP A 444 11.06 11.51 8.08
CA TRP A 444 11.90 11.21 9.24
C TRP A 444 12.74 9.97 9.02
N ARG A 445 14.00 10.03 9.46
CA ARG A 445 14.92 8.88 9.52
C ARG A 445 15.52 8.84 10.92
N VAL A 446 15.17 7.83 11.70
CA VAL A 446 15.63 7.65 13.08
C VAL A 446 16.46 6.37 13.18
N VAL A 447 17.62 6.46 13.83
CA VAL A 447 18.44 5.29 14.17
C VAL A 447 18.48 5.13 15.68
N PHE A 448 18.04 3.98 16.17
CA PHE A 448 18.28 3.52 17.53
C PHE A 448 19.52 2.65 17.57
N THR A 449 20.34 2.80 18.61
CA THR A 449 21.49 1.92 18.89
C THR A 449 21.44 1.43 20.33
N ARG A 450 21.76 0.15 20.56
CA ARG A 450 21.79 -0.42 21.91
C ARG A 450 22.75 -1.59 21.97
N ALA A 451 23.42 -1.77 23.11
CA ALA A 451 24.18 -2.98 23.39
C ALA A 451 23.26 -4.23 23.43
N LEU A 452 23.71 -5.33 22.82
CA LEU A 452 23.24 -6.69 23.06
C LEU A 452 23.70 -7.06 24.49
N ALA A 453 22.82 -7.62 25.31
CA ALA A 453 23.07 -7.85 26.73
C ALA A 453 24.51 -8.32 27.07
N SER A 454 25.25 -7.55 27.87
CA SER A 454 26.51 -7.99 28.49
C SER A 454 26.25 -8.53 29.90
N ALA A 455 27.15 -9.37 30.43
CA ALA A 455 27.04 -9.90 31.79
C ALA A 455 27.00 -8.80 32.88
N ASP A 456 27.58 -7.62 32.60
CA ASP A 456 27.59 -6.45 33.50
C ASP A 456 26.35 -5.55 33.37
N THR A 457 25.64 -5.64 32.25
CA THR A 457 24.32 -5.02 32.12
C THR A 457 23.28 -6.01 32.61
N ALA A 458 22.67 -5.75 33.76
CA ALA A 458 21.36 -6.31 34.12
C ALA A 458 20.27 -5.79 33.14
N SER A 459 20.46 -6.03 31.83
CA SER A 459 19.67 -5.48 30.74
C SER A 459 18.30 -6.12 30.76
N GLN A 460 17.27 -5.30 30.90
CA GLN A 460 15.89 -5.74 31.14
C GLN A 460 15.22 -6.46 29.96
N PHE A 461 15.84 -6.47 28.77
CA PHE A 461 15.47 -7.33 27.64
C PHE A 461 16.73 -7.81 26.91
N PRO A 462 17.07 -9.11 26.95
CA PRO A 462 18.27 -9.63 26.30
C PRO A 462 18.04 -9.91 24.82
N PHE A 463 18.61 -9.07 23.95
CA PHE A 463 18.71 -9.40 22.53
C PHE A 463 19.69 -10.57 22.36
N ARG A 464 19.19 -11.70 21.87
CA ARG A 464 19.98 -12.93 21.65
C ARG A 464 19.87 -13.34 20.20
N SER A 465 20.98 -13.75 19.61
CA SER A 465 21.00 -14.37 18.30
C SER A 465 20.29 -15.74 18.31
N GLY A 466 19.89 -16.19 17.12
CA GLY A 466 19.27 -17.51 16.95
C GLY A 466 17.84 -17.65 17.48
N ARG A 467 17.20 -16.59 17.99
CA ARG A 467 15.77 -16.59 18.37
C ARG A 467 15.03 -15.45 17.65
N ALA A 468 13.79 -15.73 17.24
CA ALA A 468 12.90 -14.70 16.72
C ALA A 468 12.43 -13.79 17.87
N ILE A 469 12.73 -12.50 17.77
CA ILE A 469 12.41 -11.49 18.77
C ILE A 469 11.15 -10.74 18.32
N PRO A 470 10.00 -10.85 19.02
CA PRO A 470 8.83 -10.09 18.63
C PRO A 470 9.08 -8.58 18.68
N VAL A 471 8.68 -7.87 17.62
CA VAL A 471 8.83 -6.42 17.49
C VAL A 471 7.56 -5.78 16.94
N ALA A 472 7.19 -4.61 17.46
CA ALA A 472 6.09 -3.80 16.95
C ALA A 472 6.48 -2.32 16.90
N PHE A 473 5.80 -1.55 16.07
CA PHE A 473 6.11 -0.15 15.76
C PHE A 473 4.89 0.75 15.99
N PHE A 474 5.14 1.96 16.47
CA PHE A 474 4.14 2.98 16.75
C PHE A 474 4.69 4.31 16.28
N ALA A 475 3.88 5.10 15.57
CA ALA A 475 4.26 6.43 15.11
C ALA A 475 3.11 7.42 15.32
N SER A 476 3.48 8.67 15.59
CA SER A 476 2.56 9.80 15.70
C SER A 476 3.09 10.96 14.87
N ASP A 477 2.26 11.46 13.95
CA ASP A 477 2.43 12.75 13.27
C ASP A 477 1.75 13.84 14.11
N GLY A 478 2.58 14.65 14.79
CA GLY A 478 2.09 15.64 15.75
C GLY A 478 1.27 16.76 15.08
N SER A 479 1.60 17.12 13.85
CA SER A 479 0.88 18.13 13.05
C SER A 479 -0.47 17.62 12.54
N ASN A 480 -0.60 16.29 12.37
CA ASN A 480 -1.86 15.61 12.17
C ASN A 480 -2.64 15.39 13.49
N GLY A 481 -2.21 15.98 14.60
CA GLY A 481 -2.90 15.90 15.89
C GLY A 481 -2.71 14.57 16.62
N GLU A 482 -1.84 13.69 16.14
CA GLU A 482 -1.56 12.41 16.78
C GLU A 482 -0.68 12.59 18.01
N HIS A 483 -1.19 12.13 19.15
CA HIS A 483 -0.47 12.08 20.41
C HIS A 483 -1.22 11.17 21.39
N GLY A 484 -0.52 10.71 22.43
CA GLY A 484 -1.12 9.86 23.45
C GLY A 484 -1.67 8.57 22.85
N THR A 485 -2.99 8.39 22.89
CA THR A 485 -3.68 7.20 22.35
C THR A 485 -4.03 7.31 20.86
N ARG A 486 -3.97 8.52 20.28
CA ARG A 486 -4.17 8.78 18.85
C ARG A 486 -2.84 8.59 18.12
N MET A 487 -2.68 7.45 17.46
CA MET A 487 -1.44 7.11 16.77
C MET A 487 -1.66 6.00 15.76
N ALA A 488 -0.67 5.83 14.88
CA ALA A 488 -0.56 4.69 13.98
C ALA A 488 0.23 3.57 14.65
N ILE A 489 -0.27 2.34 14.57
CA ILE A 489 0.28 1.16 15.26
C ILE A 489 0.41 -0.03 14.32
N SER A 490 1.40 -0.88 14.59
CA SER A 490 1.58 -2.16 13.90
C SER A 490 1.10 -3.34 14.74
N THR A 491 0.95 -4.51 14.09
CA THR A 491 0.91 -5.80 14.80
C THR A 491 2.32 -6.24 15.22
N TRP A 492 2.43 -7.41 15.85
CA TRP A 492 3.69 -8.07 16.13
C TRP A 492 4.31 -8.72 14.89
N TYR A 493 5.54 -8.33 14.58
CA TYR A 493 6.45 -8.98 13.64
C TYR A 493 7.63 -9.60 14.41
N PHE A 494 8.66 -10.05 13.71
CA PHE A 494 9.85 -10.65 14.30
C PHE A 494 11.13 -9.98 13.81
N LEU A 495 12.08 -9.83 14.71
CA LEU A 495 13.46 -9.45 14.46
C LEU A 495 14.34 -10.70 14.64
N ALA A 496 15.16 -11.02 13.65
CA ALA A 496 16.15 -12.08 13.72
C ALA A 496 17.56 -11.47 13.66
N LEU A 497 18.41 -11.79 14.63
CA LEU A 497 19.84 -11.47 14.56
C LEU A 497 20.54 -12.65 13.91
N ASP A 498 21.08 -12.42 12.72
CA ASP A 498 21.67 -13.48 11.90
C ASP A 498 22.99 -13.95 12.49
N GLU A 499 23.16 -15.27 12.58
CA GLU A 499 24.44 -15.86 12.98
C GLU A 499 25.30 -16.16 11.75
N PRO A 500 26.63 -16.02 11.84
CA PRO A 500 27.51 -16.43 10.76
C PRO A 500 27.32 -17.92 10.49
N VAL A 501 27.01 -18.26 9.25
CA VAL A 501 26.86 -19.65 8.83
C VAL A 501 28.19 -20.38 9.11
N PRO A 502 28.20 -21.41 9.97
CA PRO A 502 29.45 -22.09 10.33
C PRO A 502 30.16 -22.64 9.09
N ALA A 503 31.48 -22.47 8.96
CA ALA A 503 32.25 -22.91 7.79
C ALA A 503 32.04 -24.40 7.46
N ARG A 504 31.75 -25.23 8.49
CA ARG A 504 31.36 -26.63 8.33
C ARG A 504 30.20 -26.84 7.36
N VAL A 505 29.23 -25.92 7.29
CA VAL A 505 28.06 -26.03 6.40
C VAL A 505 28.48 -26.02 4.93
N PHE A 506 29.52 -25.24 4.57
CA PHE A 506 30.08 -25.21 3.21
C PHE A 506 31.12 -26.32 2.99
N ILE A 507 31.92 -26.64 4.00
CA ILE A 507 33.02 -27.62 3.89
C ILE A 507 32.49 -29.05 3.86
N SER A 508 31.45 -29.38 4.65
CA SER A 508 30.99 -30.77 4.81
C SER A 508 30.45 -31.39 3.52
N PRO A 509 29.63 -30.70 2.70
CA PRO A 509 29.19 -31.22 1.40
C PRO A 509 30.37 -31.45 0.44
N VAL A 510 31.32 -30.52 0.40
CA VAL A 510 32.52 -30.65 -0.46
C VAL A 510 33.38 -31.82 -0.02
N LEU A 511 33.61 -31.97 1.29
CA LEU A 511 34.39 -33.08 1.85
C LEU A 511 33.71 -34.43 1.60
N ALA A 512 32.38 -34.50 1.77
CA ALA A 512 31.58 -35.68 1.46
C ALA A 512 31.64 -36.03 -0.04
N MET A 513 31.58 -35.04 -0.93
CA MET A 513 31.73 -35.24 -2.38
C MET A 513 33.12 -35.79 -2.73
N VAL A 514 34.19 -35.21 -2.17
CA VAL A 514 35.56 -35.69 -2.38
C VAL A 514 35.74 -37.11 -1.84
N LEU A 515 35.23 -37.42 -0.65
CA LEU A 515 35.28 -38.78 -0.08
C LEU A 515 34.51 -39.79 -0.92
N THR A 516 33.33 -39.40 -1.41
CA THR A 516 32.50 -40.27 -2.26
C THR A 516 33.17 -40.55 -3.60
N LEU A 517 33.75 -39.51 -4.22
CA LEU A 517 34.54 -39.65 -5.45
C LEU A 517 35.80 -40.52 -5.23
N GLY A 518 36.50 -40.31 -4.11
CA GLY A 518 37.69 -41.08 -3.74
C GLY A 518 37.37 -42.56 -3.49
N LEU A 519 36.30 -42.87 -2.75
CA LEU A 519 35.83 -44.25 -2.57
C LEU A 519 35.39 -44.87 -3.90
N GLY A 520 34.68 -44.11 -4.73
CA GLY A 520 34.29 -44.55 -6.07
C GLY A 520 35.49 -44.92 -6.94
N MET A 521 36.51 -44.06 -6.98
CA MET A 521 37.77 -44.34 -7.69
C MET A 521 38.49 -45.56 -7.12
N LEU A 522 38.53 -45.74 -5.80
CA LEU A 522 39.15 -46.91 -5.17
C LEU A 522 38.45 -48.22 -5.54
N VAL A 523 37.12 -48.22 -5.61
CA VAL A 523 36.32 -49.37 -6.06
C VAL A 523 36.61 -49.68 -7.53
N VAL A 524 36.63 -48.66 -8.40
CA VAL A 524 36.98 -48.83 -9.82
C VAL A 524 38.40 -49.40 -9.97
N TRP A 525 39.37 -48.84 -9.25
CA TRP A 525 40.76 -49.30 -9.29
C TRP A 525 40.91 -50.76 -8.81
N ARG A 526 40.26 -51.13 -7.70
CA ARG A 526 40.24 -52.53 -7.23
C ARG A 526 39.56 -53.49 -8.21
N ALA A 527 38.49 -53.05 -8.88
CA ALA A 527 37.82 -53.84 -9.91
C ALA A 527 38.74 -54.07 -11.13
N GLN A 528 39.47 -53.03 -11.56
CA GLN A 528 40.46 -53.09 -12.63
C GLN A 528 41.66 -54.00 -12.29
N GLN A 529 42.14 -53.97 -11.05
CA GLN A 529 43.21 -54.88 -10.62
C GLN A 529 42.77 -56.35 -10.60
N LYS A 530 41.54 -56.65 -10.15
CA LYS A 530 40.99 -58.01 -10.19
C LYS A 530 40.80 -58.53 -11.63
N THR A 531 40.40 -57.68 -12.57
CA THR A 531 40.29 -58.06 -13.99
C THR A 531 41.66 -58.26 -14.64
N SER A 532 42.66 -57.44 -14.28
CA SER A 532 44.04 -57.59 -14.75
C SER A 532 44.70 -58.88 -14.24
N TYR A 533 44.48 -59.23 -12.97
CA TYR A 533 44.97 -60.50 -12.39
C TYR A 533 44.32 -61.74 -13.04
N ARG A 534 43.07 -61.61 -13.51
CA ARG A 534 42.32 -62.69 -14.16
C ARG A 534 42.71 -62.87 -15.64
N LYS A 535 43.19 -61.81 -16.31
CA LYS A 535 43.78 -61.87 -17.67
C LYS A 535 45.20 -62.42 -17.71
N GLY A 536 45.99 -62.29 -16.63
CA GLY A 536 47.35 -62.86 -16.54
C GLY A 536 47.41 -64.35 -16.21
N ARG A 537 46.26 -65.02 -16.08
CA ARG A 537 46.13 -66.45 -15.73
C ARG A 537 45.46 -67.29 -16.83
N GLN A 538 45.24 -66.71 -18.00
CA GLN A 538 44.80 -67.42 -19.20
C GLN A 538 45.96 -67.65 -20.16
#